data_AF-E1RJB1-F1
#
_entry.id   AF-E1RJB1-F1
#
_cell.length_a   1.000
_cell.length_b   1.000
_cell.length_c   1.000
_cell.angle_alpha   90.00
_cell.angle_beta   90.00
_cell.angle_gamma   90.00
#
_symmetry.space_group_name_H-M   'P 1'
#
loop_
_entity.id
_entity.type
_entity.pdbx_description
1 polymer ?
#
loop_
_entity_poly.entity_id
_entity_poly.type
_entity_poly.pdbx_seq_one_letter_code
_entity_poly.pdbx_strand_id
1 'polypeptide(L)'
;MKKKQMSFPIFVLVICLILVVLVSGCTYNNPNQHESIPVAQTESVTTETTPNVQYESTQSTVSWKNFYSDHTDQEKSQLIEEAKEEILRVFPNVDESTLDGYWKDHDITYYSELTGTGYPKIVFDNVDDTSDEFMEAQKIRSEGLEQNIQDNIVTIKVDPESGDIVFYIGGMPSPLEEETRKVSLEGAENKAVEFVKNVKGDDFYEEKEDDFYIYDIDTDPNTGSGLAIIVLFNTYKGVQYLNDQIYVRYDRVLDTVNTYSDELKNPELMKRLTTLSPVPDISEDEAKEILETKLKENYPDEDLDIQYTVQNVHENSLSWYDDITLFYTDQPEPIRLIWYITFSDANMRAKDSRLDTPAIIDAHTGEIVSLNFRDIRIS
;
A
#
# COMPACT_ATOMS: atom_id res chain seq x y z
N MET A 1 -52.39 14.33 32.71
CA MET A 1 -52.47 12.86 32.93
C MET A 1 -51.86 12.16 31.73
N LYS A 2 -50.89 11.28 31.99
CA LYS A 2 -50.12 10.52 31.00
C LYS A 2 -51.00 9.51 30.25
N LYS A 3 -50.76 9.31 28.95
CA LYS A 3 -50.98 8.03 28.26
C LYS A 3 -49.79 7.77 27.34
N LYS A 4 -48.86 6.93 27.83
CA LYS A 4 -47.88 6.20 27.02
C LYS A 4 -48.66 5.21 26.17
N GLN A 5 -48.53 5.28 24.85
CA GLN A 5 -49.01 4.23 23.96
C GLN A 5 -47.79 3.46 23.45
N MET A 6 -47.65 2.24 23.95
CA MET A 6 -46.70 1.24 23.50
C MET A 6 -46.97 0.89 22.04
N SER A 7 -45.97 1.01 21.19
CA SER A 7 -45.95 0.42 19.85
C SER A 7 -44.77 -0.56 19.76
N PHE A 8 -45.02 -1.76 20.23
CA PHE A 8 -44.26 -2.99 19.94
C PHE A 8 -45.35 -4.06 19.86
N PRO A 9 -45.67 -4.61 18.67
CA PRO A 9 -44.86 -5.67 18.08
C PRO A 9 -45.00 -5.80 16.54
N ILE A 10 -44.04 -5.28 15.77
CA ILE A 10 -43.88 -5.67 14.34
C ILE A 10 -42.54 -6.40 14.14
N PHE A 11 -41.52 -6.06 14.95
CA PHE A 11 -40.20 -6.69 14.88
C PHE A 11 -40.17 -8.18 15.26
N VAL A 12 -41.06 -8.65 16.14
CA VAL A 12 -41.09 -10.07 16.55
C VAL A 12 -41.64 -10.97 15.43
N LEU A 13 -42.52 -10.44 14.57
CA LEU A 13 -43.16 -11.20 13.50
C LEU A 13 -42.21 -11.43 12.30
N VAL A 14 -41.27 -10.50 12.07
CA VAL A 14 -40.23 -10.63 11.03
C VAL A 14 -39.15 -11.62 11.43
N ILE A 15 -38.74 -11.65 12.70
CA ILE A 15 -37.73 -12.61 13.20
C ILE A 15 -38.27 -14.06 13.16
N CYS A 16 -39.55 -14.29 13.41
CA CYS A 16 -40.15 -15.62 13.29
C CYS A 16 -40.25 -16.12 11.84
N LEU A 17 -40.30 -15.24 10.84
CA LEU A 17 -40.39 -15.62 9.42
C LEU A 17 -39.03 -16.06 8.84
N ILE A 18 -37.92 -15.51 9.35
CA ILE A 18 -36.57 -15.87 8.91
C ILE A 18 -36.15 -17.25 9.45
N LEU A 19 -36.62 -17.63 10.65
CA LEU A 19 -36.29 -18.93 11.26
C LEU A 19 -37.02 -20.13 10.62
N VAL A 20 -38.06 -19.92 9.82
CA VAL A 20 -38.79 -21.02 9.13
C VAL A 20 -38.09 -21.44 7.82
N VAL A 21 -37.17 -20.63 7.28
CA VAL A 21 -36.50 -20.93 6.00
C VAL A 21 -35.25 -21.83 6.18
N LEU A 22 -34.78 -22.06 7.41
CA LEU A 22 -33.56 -22.86 7.67
C LEU A 22 -33.80 -24.28 8.22
N VAL A 23 -35.04 -24.77 8.23
CA VAL A 23 -35.35 -26.16 8.62
C VAL A 23 -36.19 -26.84 7.54
N SER A 24 -35.61 -27.07 6.36
CA SER A 24 -36.18 -27.90 5.30
C SER A 24 -35.09 -28.30 4.31
N GLY A 25 -34.41 -29.43 4.55
CA GLY A 25 -33.42 -29.93 3.59
C GLY A 25 -32.65 -31.18 3.97
N CYS A 26 -33.21 -32.07 4.80
CA CYS A 26 -32.68 -33.42 4.95
C CYS A 26 -33.29 -34.34 3.87
N THR A 27 -32.39 -34.95 3.10
CA THR A 27 -32.44 -36.33 2.59
C THR A 27 -33.35 -36.67 1.41
N TYR A 28 -32.73 -37.07 0.28
CA TYR A 28 -33.29 -38.08 -0.61
C TYR A 28 -32.20 -39.07 -1.07
N ASN A 29 -32.56 -40.34 -1.10
CA ASN A 29 -31.71 -41.54 -1.18
C ASN A 29 -31.84 -42.24 -2.55
N ASN A 30 -30.69 -42.69 -3.10
CA ASN A 30 -30.43 -43.94 -3.86
C ASN A 30 -31.17 -44.21 -5.21
N PRO A 31 -30.79 -45.22 -6.05
CA PRO A 31 -29.70 -46.20 -5.94
C PRO A 31 -28.84 -46.41 -7.21
N ASN A 32 -27.63 -46.91 -7.03
CA ASN A 32 -27.11 -47.98 -7.89
C ASN A 32 -26.11 -48.84 -7.10
N GLN A 33 -26.61 -50.00 -6.69
CA GLN A 33 -25.84 -51.14 -6.24
C GLN A 33 -25.06 -51.72 -7.44
N HIS A 34 -23.79 -52.03 -7.22
CA HIS A 34 -23.28 -53.30 -7.71
C HIS A 34 -22.46 -53.95 -6.59
N GLU A 35 -23.05 -55.00 -6.02
CA GLU A 35 -22.38 -55.98 -5.17
C GLU A 35 -21.50 -56.89 -6.04
N SER A 36 -20.26 -57.11 -5.59
CA SER A 36 -19.63 -58.43 -5.63
C SER A 36 -18.70 -58.58 -4.42
N ILE A 37 -18.82 -59.74 -3.78
CA ILE A 37 -18.37 -60.11 -2.42
C ILE A 37 -16.89 -60.61 -2.40
N PRO A 38 -16.28 -61.07 -1.28
CA PRO A 38 -14.96 -60.63 -0.81
C PRO A 38 -13.86 -61.69 -0.96
N VAL A 39 -12.58 -61.30 -0.87
CA VAL A 39 -11.49 -62.22 -0.52
C VAL A 39 -10.54 -61.53 0.45
N ALA A 40 -10.19 -62.26 1.51
CA ALA A 40 -9.46 -61.80 2.68
C ALA A 40 -7.93 -61.84 2.51
N GLN A 41 -7.26 -61.01 3.35
CA GLN A 41 -5.85 -60.99 3.77
C GLN A 41 -4.83 -60.60 2.68
N THR A 42 -3.96 -59.63 2.91
CA THR A 42 -2.79 -59.75 3.81
C THR A 42 -2.24 -58.35 4.13
N GLU A 43 -1.77 -58.15 5.36
CA GLU A 43 -0.97 -57.00 5.76
C GLU A 43 0.27 -56.85 4.87
N SER A 44 0.45 -55.65 4.31
CA SER A 44 1.75 -55.23 3.77
C SER A 44 1.94 -53.75 4.09
N VAL A 45 2.94 -53.53 4.95
CA VAL A 45 3.53 -52.24 5.33
C VAL A 45 3.66 -51.37 4.09
N THR A 46 2.87 -50.31 4.01
CA THR A 46 3.02 -49.28 2.99
C THR A 46 3.83 -48.17 3.61
N THR A 47 5.07 -48.04 3.17
CA THR A 47 5.91 -46.85 3.31
C THR A 47 5.09 -45.60 3.01
N GLU A 48 4.98 -44.69 3.98
CA GLU A 48 4.48 -43.34 3.78
C GLU A 48 5.26 -42.72 2.62
N THR A 49 4.58 -42.62 1.48
CA THR A 49 5.05 -41.83 0.36
C THR A 49 4.59 -40.42 0.69
N THR A 50 5.51 -39.57 1.13
CA THR A 50 5.29 -38.13 1.23
C THR A 50 4.67 -37.68 -0.09
N PRO A 51 3.47 -37.06 -0.10
CA PRO A 51 2.95 -36.50 -1.32
C PRO A 51 3.93 -35.40 -1.74
N ASN A 52 4.64 -35.67 -2.83
CA ASN A 52 5.41 -34.67 -3.54
C ASN A 52 4.39 -33.66 -4.08
N VAL A 53 4.16 -32.58 -3.32
CA VAL A 53 3.39 -31.43 -3.78
C VAL A 53 4.21 -30.83 -4.90
N GLN A 54 3.91 -31.27 -6.10
CA GLN A 54 4.42 -30.69 -7.32
C GLN A 54 3.75 -29.34 -7.42
N TYR A 55 4.44 -28.30 -6.94
CA TYR A 55 4.08 -26.91 -7.21
C TYR A 55 4.04 -26.77 -8.74
N GLU A 56 2.83 -26.73 -9.31
CA GLU A 56 2.67 -26.18 -10.64
C GLU A 56 3.14 -24.73 -10.54
N SER A 57 4.37 -24.48 -10.97
CA SER A 57 4.85 -23.14 -11.24
C SER A 57 3.96 -22.58 -12.35
N THR A 58 2.90 -21.88 -11.96
CA THR A 58 2.17 -20.98 -12.84
C THR A 58 3.07 -19.77 -13.07
N GLN A 59 4.11 -19.97 -13.86
CA GLN A 59 4.98 -18.89 -14.31
C GLN A 59 4.10 -17.93 -15.12
N SER A 60 3.85 -16.73 -14.58
CA SER A 60 3.03 -15.73 -15.24
C SER A 60 3.74 -15.29 -16.50
N THR A 61 3.10 -15.40 -17.66
CA THR A 61 3.62 -14.92 -18.95
C THR A 61 3.45 -13.41 -19.14
N VAL A 62 3.10 -12.69 -18.07
CA VAL A 62 2.69 -11.29 -18.10
C VAL A 62 3.88 -10.43 -17.73
N SER A 63 4.36 -9.62 -18.68
CA SER A 63 5.39 -8.60 -18.45
C SER A 63 4.76 -7.22 -18.31
N TRP A 64 5.33 -6.38 -17.44
CA TRP A 64 4.96 -4.98 -17.29
C TRP A 64 5.14 -4.16 -18.58
N LYS A 65 6.09 -4.56 -19.44
CA LYS A 65 6.34 -3.96 -20.76
C LYS A 65 5.13 -4.05 -21.72
N ASN A 66 4.17 -4.93 -21.43
CA ASN A 66 2.94 -4.99 -22.22
C ASN A 66 1.99 -3.80 -21.93
N PHE A 67 2.24 -3.06 -20.85
CA PHE A 67 1.43 -1.94 -20.39
C PHE A 67 2.12 -0.59 -20.58
N TYR A 68 3.39 -0.59 -20.96
CA TYR A 68 4.18 0.61 -21.26
C TYR A 68 4.86 0.42 -22.60
N SER A 69 4.35 1.12 -23.61
CA SER A 69 4.81 0.96 -24.97
C SER A 69 6.08 1.78 -25.24
N ASP A 70 6.90 1.32 -26.18
CA ASP A 70 8.02 2.13 -26.65
C ASP A 70 7.48 3.29 -27.50
N HIS A 71 7.82 4.52 -27.12
CA HIS A 71 7.41 5.74 -27.83
C HIS A 71 8.53 6.29 -28.71
N THR A 72 8.18 6.82 -29.88
CA THR A 72 9.09 7.59 -30.73
C THR A 72 9.37 8.98 -30.14
N ASP A 73 10.47 9.63 -30.53
CA ASP A 73 10.79 10.99 -30.05
C ASP A 73 9.67 12.02 -30.33
N GLN A 74 8.94 11.83 -31.42
CA GLN A 74 7.80 12.68 -31.76
C GLN A 74 6.62 12.46 -30.80
N GLU A 75 6.28 11.21 -30.50
CA GLU A 75 5.22 10.87 -29.54
C GLU A 75 5.59 11.34 -28.14
N LYS A 76 6.84 11.10 -27.70
CA LYS A 76 7.37 11.61 -26.43
C LYS A 76 7.21 13.13 -26.32
N SER A 77 7.53 13.87 -27.39
CA SER A 77 7.39 15.34 -27.40
C SER A 77 5.93 15.78 -27.29
N GLN A 78 5.01 15.06 -27.93
CA GLN A 78 3.57 15.36 -27.84
C GLN A 78 3.03 15.08 -26.43
N LEU A 79 3.37 13.93 -25.84
CA LEU A 79 2.97 13.56 -24.49
C LEU A 79 3.51 14.54 -23.43
N ILE A 80 4.69 15.10 -23.64
CA ILE A 80 5.23 16.16 -22.76
C ILE A 80 4.35 17.41 -22.80
N GLU A 81 3.88 17.85 -23.97
CA GLU A 81 2.98 19.01 -24.06
C GLU A 81 1.61 18.72 -23.44
N GLU A 82 1.05 17.53 -23.66
CA GLU A 82 -0.20 17.10 -23.02
C GLU A 82 -0.06 17.05 -21.49
N ALA A 83 1.08 16.58 -20.98
CA ALA A 83 1.38 16.58 -19.56
C ALA A 83 1.48 18.00 -18.95
N LYS A 84 1.94 19.01 -19.72
CA LYS A 84 1.94 20.41 -19.24
C LYS A 84 0.52 20.93 -19.02
N GLU A 85 -0.38 20.66 -19.96
CA GLU A 85 -1.79 21.07 -19.86
C GLU A 85 -2.43 20.46 -18.62
N GLU A 86 -2.15 19.18 -18.35
CA GLU A 86 -2.65 18.47 -17.20
C GLU A 86 -2.07 19.00 -15.87
N ILE A 87 -0.77 19.31 -15.83
CA ILE A 87 -0.13 19.95 -14.68
C ILE A 87 -0.79 21.29 -14.36
N LEU A 88 -1.03 22.14 -15.36
CA LEU A 88 -1.67 23.44 -15.18
C LEU A 88 -3.15 23.32 -14.75
N ARG A 89 -3.82 22.23 -15.14
CA ARG A 89 -5.19 21.92 -14.69
C ARG A 89 -5.23 21.59 -13.20
N VAL A 90 -4.30 20.76 -12.73
CA VAL A 90 -4.25 20.30 -11.33
C VAL A 90 -3.61 21.35 -10.41
N PHE A 91 -2.54 22.01 -10.86
CA PHE A 91 -1.75 22.99 -10.13
C PHE A 91 -1.75 24.35 -10.86
N PRO A 92 -2.83 25.13 -10.75
CA PRO A 92 -3.00 26.35 -11.54
C PRO A 92 -2.07 27.51 -11.17
N ASN A 93 -1.30 27.38 -10.07
CA ASN A 93 -0.33 28.40 -9.65
C ASN A 93 1.06 28.18 -10.26
N VAL A 94 1.29 27.04 -10.92
CA VAL A 94 2.55 26.73 -11.58
C VAL A 94 2.85 27.75 -12.68
N ASP A 95 4.07 28.28 -12.69
CA ASP A 95 4.57 29.10 -13.79
C ASP A 95 4.83 28.22 -15.02
N GLU A 96 3.97 28.33 -16.02
CA GLU A 96 4.07 27.63 -17.31
C GLU A 96 5.46 27.75 -17.95
N SER A 97 6.17 28.87 -17.75
CA SER A 97 7.50 29.08 -18.32
C SER A 97 8.59 28.21 -17.69
N THR A 98 8.31 27.59 -16.54
CA THR A 98 9.21 26.67 -15.82
C THR A 98 8.92 25.19 -16.09
N LEU A 99 7.89 24.89 -16.88
CA LEU A 99 7.53 23.52 -17.27
C LEU A 99 8.41 22.99 -18.41
N ASP A 100 9.67 22.70 -18.09
CA ASP A 100 10.62 22.02 -19.01
C ASP A 100 10.64 20.51 -18.73
N GLY A 101 9.73 19.79 -19.39
CA GLY A 101 9.55 18.35 -19.21
C GLY A 101 10.53 17.52 -20.03
N TYR A 102 10.99 16.40 -19.47
CA TYR A 102 11.81 15.44 -20.19
C TYR A 102 11.35 14.01 -19.93
N TRP A 103 11.65 13.12 -20.89
CA TRP A 103 11.33 11.71 -20.80
C TRP A 103 12.38 10.95 -20.00
N LYS A 104 11.95 10.09 -19.08
CA LYS A 104 12.80 9.19 -18.31
C LYS A 104 12.32 7.76 -18.51
N ASP A 105 13.09 6.95 -19.25
CA ASP A 105 12.68 5.58 -19.64
C ASP A 105 12.54 4.63 -18.45
N HIS A 106 13.32 4.84 -17.38
CA HIS A 106 13.21 4.09 -16.13
C HIS A 106 13.35 5.04 -14.95
N ASP A 107 12.29 5.18 -14.16
CA ASP A 107 12.32 5.94 -12.92
C ASP A 107 11.84 5.08 -11.74
N ILE A 108 12.60 5.14 -10.65
CA ILE A 108 12.22 4.59 -9.35
C ILE A 108 11.97 5.77 -8.45
N THR A 109 10.73 5.90 -7.98
CA THR A 109 10.39 6.76 -6.86
C THR A 109 10.82 6.03 -5.57
N TYR A 110 11.91 6.50 -4.94
CA TYR A 110 12.44 6.18 -3.59
C TYR A 110 13.44 5.00 -3.33
N TYR A 111 14.41 5.31 -2.45
CA TYR A 111 15.44 4.53 -1.71
C TYR A 111 16.19 3.30 -2.28
N SER A 112 16.09 2.93 -3.56
CA SER A 112 16.98 1.89 -4.10
C SER A 112 17.94 2.47 -5.16
N GLU A 113 19.25 2.28 -4.94
CA GLU A 113 20.32 2.62 -5.90
C GLU A 113 20.34 1.66 -7.12
N LEU A 114 19.25 0.94 -7.38
CA LEU A 114 19.15 -0.05 -8.45
C LEU A 114 18.82 0.66 -9.77
N THR A 115 19.85 1.12 -10.47
CA THR A 115 19.72 1.64 -11.83
C THR A 115 19.05 0.60 -12.75
N GLY A 116 17.90 0.93 -13.36
CA GLY A 116 17.29 0.11 -14.42
C GLY A 116 16.05 -0.72 -14.03
N THR A 117 15.38 -0.40 -12.92
CA THR A 117 14.05 -0.94 -12.61
C THR A 117 13.01 0.20 -12.59
N GLY A 118 11.72 -0.09 -12.84
CA GLY A 118 10.66 0.92 -12.95
C GLY A 118 10.16 1.18 -14.38
N TYR A 119 9.06 1.91 -14.49
CA TYR A 119 8.37 2.24 -15.75
C TYR A 119 8.71 3.66 -16.23
N PRO A 120 8.45 3.98 -17.52
CA PRO A 120 8.72 5.31 -18.06
C PRO A 120 7.91 6.41 -17.36
N LYS A 121 8.51 7.58 -17.15
CA LYS A 121 7.85 8.78 -16.61
C LYS A 121 8.22 10.02 -17.42
N ILE A 122 7.31 10.98 -17.49
CA ILE A 122 7.62 12.35 -17.88
C ILE A 122 7.93 13.12 -16.61
N VAL A 123 9.10 13.77 -16.56
CA VAL A 123 9.59 14.45 -15.36
C VAL A 123 9.73 15.94 -15.64
N PHE A 124 9.20 16.74 -14.73
CA PHE A 124 9.35 18.19 -14.68
C PHE A 124 10.06 18.53 -13.37
N ASP A 125 11.35 18.87 -13.48
CA ASP A 125 12.16 19.29 -12.34
C ASP A 125 12.31 20.80 -12.31
N ASN A 126 12.41 21.37 -11.11
CA ASN A 126 12.57 22.81 -10.90
C ASN A 126 11.36 23.64 -11.38
N VAL A 127 10.16 23.10 -11.22
CA VAL A 127 8.91 23.81 -11.54
C VAL A 127 8.64 24.82 -10.42
N ASP A 128 8.32 26.06 -10.79
CA ASP A 128 7.95 27.10 -9.83
C ASP A 128 6.44 27.06 -9.56
N ASP A 129 6.05 26.63 -8.36
CA ASP A 129 4.67 26.67 -7.84
C ASP A 129 4.57 27.64 -6.65
N THR A 130 5.29 28.77 -6.72
CA THR A 130 5.30 29.78 -5.67
C THR A 130 4.01 30.58 -5.68
N SER A 131 3.27 30.51 -4.57
CA SER A 131 2.11 31.37 -4.31
C SER A 131 2.41 32.48 -3.30
N ASP A 132 1.59 33.53 -3.29
CA ASP A 132 1.67 34.58 -2.28
C ASP A 132 1.44 34.00 -0.87
N GLU A 133 0.50 33.07 -0.71
CA GLU A 133 0.23 32.37 0.55
C GLU A 133 1.44 31.55 1.02
N PHE A 134 2.12 30.89 0.09
CA PHE A 134 3.35 30.15 0.38
C PHE A 134 4.45 31.08 0.88
N MET A 135 4.65 32.21 0.20
CA MET A 135 5.67 33.20 0.59
C MET A 135 5.36 33.87 1.93
N GLU A 136 4.09 34.08 2.26
CA GLU A 136 3.67 34.58 3.57
C GLU A 136 3.95 33.55 4.68
N ALA A 137 3.62 32.27 4.46
CA ALA A 137 3.93 31.22 5.44
C ALA A 137 5.43 31.04 5.63
N GLN A 138 6.24 31.09 4.57
CA GLN A 138 7.70 31.03 4.72
C GLN A 138 8.27 32.21 5.52
N LYS A 139 7.74 33.42 5.35
CA LYS A 139 8.15 34.58 6.16
C LYS A 139 7.90 34.34 7.65
N ILE A 140 6.74 33.77 8.00
CA ILE A 140 6.39 33.43 9.38
C ILE A 140 7.32 32.33 9.90
N ARG A 141 7.44 31.22 9.17
CA ARG A 141 8.24 30.04 9.55
C ARG A 141 9.74 30.32 9.62
N SER A 142 10.21 31.33 8.89
CA SER A 142 11.60 31.79 8.90
C SER A 142 11.90 32.87 9.95
N GLU A 143 10.95 33.22 10.82
CA GLU A 143 11.06 34.36 11.75
C GLU A 143 11.43 35.69 11.06
N GLY A 144 11.04 35.86 9.81
CA GLY A 144 11.37 37.03 8.99
C GLY A 144 12.82 37.11 8.49
N LEU A 145 13.62 36.04 8.65
CA LEU A 145 14.98 35.97 8.11
C LEU A 145 14.93 35.81 6.58
N GLU A 146 15.11 36.90 5.84
CA GLU A 146 15.00 36.93 4.38
C GLU A 146 15.88 35.88 3.67
N GLN A 147 17.04 35.53 4.22
CA GLN A 147 17.91 34.52 3.62
C GLN A 147 17.34 33.09 3.63
N ASN A 148 16.30 32.83 4.41
CA ASN A 148 15.66 31.52 4.51
C ASN A 148 14.39 31.42 3.66
N ILE A 149 13.94 32.54 3.08
CA ILE A 149 12.76 32.58 2.22
C ILE A 149 13.18 32.18 0.82
N GLN A 150 12.54 31.16 0.27
CA GLN A 150 12.85 30.58 -1.05
C GLN A 150 11.57 30.37 -1.84
N ASP A 151 11.70 30.27 -3.16
CA ASP A 151 10.57 29.92 -4.04
C ASP A 151 10.15 28.45 -3.82
N ASN A 152 8.88 28.13 -4.06
CA ASN A 152 8.36 26.76 -3.99
C ASN A 152 8.76 26.01 -5.27
N ILE A 153 10.00 25.55 -5.28
CA ILE A 153 10.51 24.75 -6.38
C ILE A 153 10.13 23.29 -6.18
N VAL A 154 9.36 22.74 -7.12
CA VAL A 154 8.76 21.41 -7.04
C VAL A 154 9.26 20.48 -8.14
N THR A 155 9.14 19.17 -7.88
CA THR A 155 9.28 18.13 -8.91
C THR A 155 7.91 17.50 -9.12
N ILE A 156 7.51 17.40 -10.40
CA ILE A 156 6.27 16.77 -10.83
C ILE A 156 6.61 15.62 -11.79
N LYS A 157 5.94 14.48 -11.63
CA LYS A 157 6.08 13.36 -12.56
C LYS A 157 4.70 12.90 -13.05
N VAL A 158 4.64 12.59 -14.33
CA VAL A 158 3.43 12.16 -15.03
C VAL A 158 3.67 10.77 -15.62
N ASP A 159 2.69 9.88 -15.47
CA ASP A 159 2.66 8.61 -16.18
C ASP A 159 2.28 8.86 -17.64
N PRO A 160 3.16 8.54 -18.61
CA PRO A 160 2.93 8.85 -20.02
C PRO A 160 1.78 8.06 -20.64
N GLU A 161 1.37 6.92 -20.07
CA GLU A 161 0.32 6.07 -20.66
C GLU A 161 -1.08 6.47 -20.19
N SER A 162 -1.21 6.88 -18.92
CA SER A 162 -2.47 7.39 -18.36
C SER A 162 -2.64 8.90 -18.52
N GLY A 163 -1.53 9.65 -18.56
CA GLY A 163 -1.52 11.11 -18.46
C GLY A 163 -1.64 11.61 -17.01
N ASP A 164 -1.78 10.71 -16.03
CA ASP A 164 -1.99 11.10 -14.65
C ASP A 164 -0.71 11.64 -14.01
N ILE A 165 -0.85 12.69 -13.20
CA ILE A 165 0.21 13.08 -12.28
C ILE A 165 0.35 11.97 -11.25
N VAL A 166 1.55 11.41 -11.13
CA VAL A 166 1.88 10.31 -10.20
C VAL A 166 2.84 10.72 -9.09
N PHE A 167 3.40 11.92 -9.16
CA PHE A 167 4.28 12.44 -8.13
C PHE A 167 4.29 13.96 -8.14
N TYR A 168 4.20 14.54 -6.95
CA TYR A 168 4.35 15.96 -6.70
C TYR A 168 5.03 16.13 -5.34
N ILE A 169 6.16 16.83 -5.30
CA ILE A 169 6.84 17.15 -4.04
C ILE A 169 7.40 18.57 -4.10
N GLY A 170 7.06 19.37 -3.09
CA GLY A 170 7.62 20.70 -2.91
C GLY A 170 8.57 20.80 -1.72
N GLY A 171 9.41 21.85 -1.74
CA GLY A 171 10.34 22.19 -0.68
C GLY A 171 9.68 22.98 0.46
N MET A 172 8.58 22.48 1.03
CA MET A 172 7.85 23.24 2.05
C MET A 172 8.40 22.95 3.46
N PRO A 173 8.83 23.97 4.23
CA PRO A 173 9.22 23.79 5.62
C PRO A 173 8.01 23.35 6.45
N SER A 174 8.22 22.43 7.39
CA SER A 174 7.16 21.97 8.28
C SER A 174 6.49 23.14 9.01
N PRO A 175 5.18 23.12 9.23
CA PRO A 175 4.50 24.12 10.04
C PRO A 175 5.03 24.15 11.47
N LEU A 176 5.02 25.33 12.08
CA LEU A 176 5.39 25.52 13.49
C LEU A 176 4.27 25.06 14.43
N GLU A 177 4.61 24.73 15.68
CA GLU A 177 3.66 24.19 16.66
C GLU A 177 2.57 25.21 17.01
N GLU A 178 2.94 26.48 17.07
CA GLU A 178 2.08 27.62 17.38
C GLU A 178 1.16 28.04 16.23
N GLU A 179 1.40 27.56 15.00
CA GLU A 179 0.58 27.93 13.85
C GLU A 179 -0.84 27.35 13.99
N THR A 180 -1.84 28.19 13.70
CA THR A 180 -3.24 27.76 13.80
C THR A 180 -3.62 26.90 12.60
N ARG A 181 -4.00 25.66 12.88
CA ARG A 181 -4.55 24.74 11.88
C ARG A 181 -5.90 25.26 11.35
N LYS A 182 -6.01 25.42 10.03
CA LYS A 182 -7.25 25.82 9.34
C LYS A 182 -8.24 24.65 9.23
N VAL A 183 -7.75 23.41 9.19
CA VAL A 183 -8.56 22.20 9.03
C VAL A 183 -8.29 21.14 10.11
N SER A 184 -9.34 20.38 10.47
CA SER A 184 -9.23 19.17 11.29
C SER A 184 -8.51 18.05 10.52
N LEU A 185 -8.17 16.95 11.19
CA LEU A 185 -7.60 15.77 10.54
C LEU A 185 -8.60 15.14 9.56
N GLU A 186 -9.83 14.88 10.00
CA GLU A 186 -10.95 14.44 9.14
C GLU A 186 -11.21 15.41 7.97
N GLY A 187 -11.04 16.72 8.19
CA GLY A 187 -11.13 17.71 7.12
C GLY A 187 -10.00 17.58 6.09
N ALA A 188 -8.79 17.28 6.54
CA ALA A 188 -7.64 17.03 5.67
C ALA A 188 -7.79 15.72 4.89
N GLU A 189 -8.33 14.67 5.51
CA GLU A 189 -8.67 13.40 4.85
C GLU A 189 -9.63 13.63 3.68
N ASN A 190 -10.76 14.30 3.93
CA ASN A 190 -11.74 14.61 2.88
C ASN A 190 -11.10 15.42 1.73
N LYS A 191 -10.26 16.41 2.06
CA LYS A 191 -9.58 17.22 1.05
C LYS A 191 -8.49 16.44 0.28
N ALA A 192 -7.81 15.51 0.93
CA ALA A 192 -6.88 14.61 0.26
C ALA A 192 -7.62 13.70 -0.72
N VAL A 193 -8.76 13.14 -0.33
CA VAL A 193 -9.63 12.35 -1.23
C VAL A 193 -10.15 13.20 -2.39
N GLU A 194 -10.64 14.42 -2.14
CA GLU A 194 -11.05 15.35 -3.21
C GLU A 194 -9.90 15.68 -4.17
N PHE A 195 -8.68 15.84 -3.65
CA PHE A 195 -7.50 16.04 -4.48
C PHE A 195 -7.21 14.80 -5.34
N VAL A 196 -7.25 13.59 -4.78
CA VAL A 196 -7.08 12.35 -5.53
C VAL A 196 -8.12 12.23 -6.65
N LYS A 197 -9.39 12.54 -6.37
CA LYS A 197 -10.46 12.59 -7.38
C LYS A 197 -10.17 13.61 -8.47
N ASN A 198 -9.65 14.79 -8.12
CA ASN A 198 -9.29 15.79 -9.10
C ASN A 198 -8.13 15.34 -10.01
N VAL A 199 -7.17 14.58 -9.49
CA VAL A 199 -6.03 14.06 -10.26
C VAL A 199 -6.43 12.85 -11.12
N LYS A 200 -7.11 11.86 -10.53
CA LYS A 200 -7.41 10.57 -11.17
C LYS A 200 -8.76 10.52 -11.89
N GLY A 201 -9.60 11.53 -11.69
CA GLY A 201 -11.00 11.56 -12.11
C GLY A 201 -11.96 10.99 -11.05
N ASP A 202 -13.19 11.50 -11.04
CA ASP A 202 -14.23 11.06 -10.10
C ASP A 202 -14.56 9.56 -10.27
N ASP A 203 -14.70 9.11 -11.52
CA ASP A 203 -15.02 7.71 -11.86
C ASP A 203 -14.01 6.73 -11.27
N PHE A 204 -12.72 7.07 -11.27
CA PHE A 204 -11.66 6.21 -10.71
C PHE A 204 -11.89 5.95 -9.22
N TYR A 205 -12.20 6.98 -8.44
CA TYR A 205 -12.41 6.82 -7.01
C TYR A 205 -13.70 6.06 -6.73
N GLU A 206 -14.80 6.38 -7.42
CA GLU A 206 -16.08 5.69 -7.21
C GLU A 206 -15.98 4.18 -7.54
N GLU A 207 -15.21 3.81 -8.56
CA GLU A 207 -14.95 2.40 -8.89
C GLU A 207 -14.07 1.68 -7.86
N LYS A 208 -13.28 2.43 -7.08
CA LYS A 208 -12.23 1.92 -6.19
C LYS A 208 -12.45 2.20 -4.71
N GLU A 209 -13.53 2.87 -4.33
CA GLU A 209 -13.78 3.28 -2.94
C GLU A 209 -13.74 2.09 -1.98
N ASP A 210 -14.42 0.99 -2.33
CA ASP A 210 -14.43 -0.25 -1.54
C ASP A 210 -13.12 -1.04 -1.62
N ASP A 211 -12.27 -0.73 -2.61
CA ASP A 211 -10.96 -1.33 -2.80
C ASP A 211 -9.88 -0.59 -1.99
N PHE A 212 -10.16 0.57 -1.39
CA PHE A 212 -9.18 1.32 -0.61
C PHE A 212 -9.34 1.13 0.91
N TYR A 213 -8.20 0.98 1.59
CA TYR A 213 -8.09 1.18 3.03
C TYR A 213 -7.41 2.54 3.30
N ILE A 214 -8.12 3.45 3.95
CA ILE A 214 -7.60 4.79 4.28
C ILE A 214 -6.93 4.73 5.65
N TYR A 215 -5.72 5.29 5.71
CA TYR A 215 -4.98 5.50 6.93
C TYR A 215 -4.53 6.94 7.05
N ASP A 216 -4.79 7.56 8.20
CA ASP A 216 -4.39 8.92 8.50
C ASP A 216 -3.64 9.02 9.83
N ILE A 217 -2.59 9.86 9.85
CA ILE A 217 -1.90 10.25 11.08
C ILE A 217 -1.81 11.77 11.15
N ASP A 218 -2.17 12.33 12.31
CA ASP A 218 -1.77 13.69 12.69
C ASP A 218 -0.32 13.64 13.17
N THR A 219 0.61 14.21 12.41
CA THR A 219 2.01 14.21 12.82
C THR A 219 2.15 15.08 14.08
N ASP A 220 2.42 14.42 15.21
CA ASP A 220 2.56 15.01 16.56
C ASP A 220 3.61 16.14 16.56
N PRO A 221 3.57 17.11 17.50
CA PRO A 221 4.53 18.22 17.59
C PRO A 221 6.00 17.80 17.63
N ASN A 222 6.30 16.55 18.02
CA ASN A 222 7.66 16.01 18.03
C ASN A 222 8.17 15.57 16.64
N THR A 223 7.29 15.43 15.64
CA THR A 223 7.58 14.88 14.30
C THR A 223 7.18 15.77 13.14
N GLY A 224 6.41 16.84 13.39
CA GLY A 224 6.03 17.84 12.38
C GLY A 224 4.65 18.39 12.66
N SER A 225 4.56 19.46 13.44
CA SER A 225 3.30 20.11 13.76
C SER A 225 2.50 20.49 12.51
N GLY A 226 1.21 20.16 12.47
CA GLY A 226 0.26 20.72 11.50
C GLY A 226 0.18 20.02 10.15
N LEU A 227 0.86 18.88 9.96
CA LEU A 227 0.71 18.06 8.77
C LEU A 227 -0.19 16.85 9.06
N ALA A 228 -0.94 16.41 8.06
CA ALA A 228 -1.57 15.10 8.06
C ALA A 228 -0.90 14.25 6.99
N ILE A 229 -0.65 12.98 7.34
CA ILE A 229 -0.27 11.96 6.37
C ILE A 229 -1.53 11.13 6.12
N ILE A 230 -1.99 11.07 4.88
CA ILE A 230 -3.15 10.29 4.46
C ILE A 230 -2.67 9.31 3.39
N VAL A 231 -2.97 8.04 3.57
CA VAL A 231 -2.56 6.97 2.67
C VAL A 231 -3.77 6.13 2.29
N LEU A 232 -3.97 5.92 0.99
CA LEU A 232 -5.04 5.10 0.44
C LEU A 232 -4.39 3.82 -0.10
N PHE A 233 -4.48 2.73 0.66
CA PHE A 233 -3.94 1.43 0.28
C PHE A 233 -4.92 0.69 -0.62
N ASN A 234 -4.48 0.28 -1.80
CA ASN A 234 -5.27 -0.60 -2.64
C ASN A 234 -5.36 -1.98 -1.98
N THR A 235 -6.48 -2.65 -2.18
CA THR A 235 -6.75 -3.97 -1.63
C THR A 235 -7.19 -4.94 -2.71
N TYR A 236 -7.00 -6.23 -2.45
CA TYR A 236 -7.56 -7.29 -3.28
C TYR A 236 -8.15 -8.38 -2.41
N LYS A 237 -9.45 -8.63 -2.59
CA LYS A 237 -10.25 -9.55 -1.77
C LYS A 237 -10.15 -9.26 -0.26
N GLY A 238 -10.11 -7.97 0.10
CA GLY A 238 -10.07 -7.51 1.49
C GLY A 238 -8.69 -7.60 2.17
N VAL A 239 -7.62 -7.92 1.43
CA VAL A 239 -6.24 -7.86 1.92
C VAL A 239 -5.53 -6.72 1.20
N GLN A 240 -4.86 -5.84 1.95
CA GLN A 240 -4.12 -4.71 1.41
C GLN A 240 -2.84 -5.15 0.67
N TYR A 241 -2.43 -4.37 -0.32
CA TYR A 241 -1.07 -4.44 -0.86
C TYR A 241 -0.09 -3.69 0.06
N LEU A 242 1.17 -4.13 0.08
CA LEU A 242 2.19 -3.51 0.93
C LEU A 242 2.61 -2.14 0.39
N ASN A 243 2.74 -1.98 -0.93
CA ASN A 243 3.25 -0.76 -1.57
C ASN A 243 2.32 -0.21 -2.66
N ASP A 244 1.16 -0.83 -2.92
CA ASP A 244 0.20 -0.34 -3.91
C ASP A 244 -0.72 0.69 -3.24
N GLN A 245 -0.30 1.94 -3.27
CA GLN A 245 -0.94 3.01 -2.47
C GLN A 245 -0.90 4.37 -3.16
N ILE A 246 -1.79 5.25 -2.71
CA ILE A 246 -1.65 6.69 -2.91
C ILE A 246 -1.29 7.34 -1.58
N TYR A 247 -0.22 8.12 -1.55
CA TYR A 247 0.27 8.85 -0.40
C TYR A 247 0.04 10.35 -0.57
N VAL A 248 -0.59 10.99 0.40
CA VAL A 248 -0.83 12.44 0.45
C VAL A 248 -0.32 13.01 1.77
N ARG A 249 0.56 14.00 1.70
CA ARG A 249 0.96 14.82 2.84
C ARG A 249 0.25 16.16 2.73
N TYR A 250 -0.66 16.43 3.66
CA TYR A 250 -1.51 17.62 3.66
C TYR A 250 -1.05 18.64 4.71
N ASP A 251 -0.81 19.89 4.33
CA ASP A 251 -0.53 20.98 5.26
C ASP A 251 -1.85 21.58 5.76
N ARG A 252 -2.16 21.35 7.04
CA ARG A 252 -3.42 21.78 7.67
C ARG A 252 -3.41 23.24 8.09
N VAL A 253 -2.24 23.89 8.09
CA VAL A 253 -2.09 25.33 8.35
C VAL A 253 -2.27 26.11 7.06
N LEU A 254 -1.66 25.64 5.97
CA LEU A 254 -1.81 26.27 4.67
C LEU A 254 -3.10 25.88 3.95
N ASP A 255 -3.68 24.73 4.31
CA ASP A 255 -4.84 24.14 3.66
C ASP A 255 -4.53 23.72 2.20
N THR A 256 -3.43 22.99 2.02
CA THR A 256 -2.92 22.57 0.71
C THR A 256 -2.22 21.22 0.75
N VAL A 257 -2.13 20.56 -0.41
CA VAL A 257 -1.31 19.35 -0.60
C VAL A 257 0.15 19.75 -0.71
N ASN A 258 0.97 19.21 0.18
CA ASN A 258 2.42 19.43 0.21
C ASN A 258 3.15 18.34 -0.59
N THR A 259 2.71 17.10 -0.48
CA THR A 259 3.28 15.96 -1.20
C THR A 259 2.16 15.05 -1.68
N TYR A 260 2.31 14.54 -2.90
CA TYR A 260 1.46 13.52 -3.47
C TYR A 260 2.33 12.48 -4.18
N SER A 261 2.07 11.19 -3.95
CA SER A 261 2.71 10.08 -4.62
C SER A 261 1.65 9.03 -4.95
N ASP A 262 1.51 8.70 -6.23
CA ASP A 262 0.71 7.60 -6.73
C ASP A 262 1.65 6.44 -7.06
N GLU A 263 1.60 5.40 -6.24
CA GLU A 263 2.38 4.17 -6.39
C GLU A 263 1.52 3.02 -6.92
N LEU A 264 0.29 3.32 -7.35
CA LEU A 264 -0.60 2.33 -7.91
C LEU A 264 -0.02 1.74 -9.18
N LYS A 265 0.04 0.43 -9.19
CA LYS A 265 0.48 -0.38 -10.32
C LYS A 265 -0.69 -0.57 -11.28
N ASN A 266 -0.37 -0.92 -12.53
CA ASN A 266 -1.39 -1.16 -13.53
C ASN A 266 -2.42 -2.22 -13.03
N PRO A 267 -3.73 -1.91 -12.96
CA PRO A 267 -4.71 -2.80 -12.36
C PRO A 267 -4.84 -4.17 -13.03
N GLU A 268 -4.68 -4.22 -14.36
CA GLU A 268 -4.75 -5.47 -15.12
C GLU A 268 -3.49 -6.32 -14.92
N LEU A 269 -2.33 -5.70 -14.73
CA LEU A 269 -1.12 -6.40 -14.31
C LEU A 269 -1.28 -6.98 -12.91
N MET A 270 -1.74 -6.17 -11.95
CA MET A 270 -1.99 -6.60 -10.57
C MET A 270 -2.95 -7.79 -10.51
N LYS A 271 -4.08 -7.71 -11.19
CA LYS A 271 -5.07 -8.79 -11.28
C LYS A 271 -4.52 -10.11 -11.83
N ARG A 272 -3.50 -10.05 -12.70
CA ARG A 272 -2.86 -11.24 -13.27
C ARG A 272 -1.76 -11.82 -12.39
N LEU A 273 -1.17 -11.02 -11.50
CA LEU A 273 -0.10 -11.45 -10.59
C LEU A 273 -0.64 -11.88 -9.22
N THR A 274 -1.74 -11.30 -8.75
CA THR A 274 -2.37 -11.67 -7.48
C THR A 274 -3.33 -12.85 -7.64
N THR A 275 -2.77 -14.05 -7.83
CA THR A 275 -3.53 -15.27 -8.13
C THR A 275 -3.74 -16.20 -6.93
N LEU A 276 -2.98 -16.00 -5.84
CA LEU A 276 -3.03 -16.84 -4.65
C LEU A 276 -4.30 -16.60 -3.82
N SER A 277 -4.55 -17.49 -2.85
CA SER A 277 -5.63 -17.34 -1.87
C SER A 277 -5.35 -16.12 -0.96
N PRO A 278 -6.37 -15.30 -0.60
CA PRO A 278 -6.21 -14.27 0.43
C PRO A 278 -6.29 -14.84 1.85
N VAL A 279 -6.61 -16.14 2.00
CA VAL A 279 -6.68 -16.82 3.30
C VAL A 279 -5.33 -17.47 3.56
N PRO A 280 -4.61 -17.08 4.63
CA PRO A 280 -3.30 -17.65 4.94
C PRO A 280 -3.43 -19.09 5.46
N ASP A 281 -2.42 -19.93 5.17
CA ASP A 281 -2.37 -21.31 5.69
C ASP A 281 -1.70 -21.38 7.06
N ILE A 282 -0.91 -20.36 7.43
CA ILE A 282 -0.34 -20.18 8.77
C ILE A 282 -0.86 -18.90 9.41
N SER A 283 -1.04 -18.95 10.73
CA SER A 283 -1.41 -17.81 11.55
C SER A 283 -0.22 -16.86 11.78
N GLU A 284 -0.52 -15.64 12.22
CA GLU A 284 0.48 -14.65 12.63
C GLU A 284 1.38 -15.18 13.77
N ASP A 285 0.79 -15.91 14.73
CA ASP A 285 1.54 -16.51 15.85
C ASP A 285 2.51 -17.60 15.38
N GLU A 286 2.10 -18.42 14.40
CA GLU A 286 2.99 -19.40 13.77
C GLU A 286 4.13 -18.71 12.99
N ALA A 287 3.83 -17.62 12.28
CA ALA A 287 4.86 -16.82 11.61
C ALA A 287 5.86 -16.20 12.60
N LYS A 288 5.38 -15.71 13.75
CA LYS A 288 6.22 -15.24 14.86
C LYS A 288 7.10 -16.34 15.43
N GLU A 289 6.57 -17.54 15.63
CA GLU A 289 7.34 -18.70 16.10
C GLU A 289 8.43 -19.12 15.10
N ILE A 290 8.14 -19.07 13.79
CA ILE A 290 9.13 -19.31 12.74
C ILE A 290 10.26 -18.28 12.81
N LEU A 291 9.93 -17.00 12.97
CA LEU A 291 10.92 -15.93 13.13
C LEU A 291 11.78 -16.15 14.37
N GLU A 292 11.18 -16.34 15.53
CA GLU A 292 11.91 -16.54 16.79
C GLU A 292 12.79 -17.79 16.75
N THR A 293 12.31 -18.88 16.14
CA THR A 293 13.10 -20.09 15.92
C THR A 293 14.33 -19.78 15.08
N LYS A 294 14.16 -19.05 13.97
CA LYS A 294 15.29 -18.63 13.12
C LYS A 294 16.30 -17.77 13.88
N LEU A 295 15.83 -16.83 14.68
CA LEU A 295 16.70 -15.97 15.48
C LEU A 295 17.47 -16.80 16.53
N LYS A 296 16.80 -17.71 17.22
CA LYS A 296 17.42 -18.60 18.22
C LYS A 296 18.44 -19.56 17.63
N GLU A 297 18.23 -20.05 16.41
CA GLU A 297 19.22 -20.87 15.70
C GLU A 297 20.53 -20.10 15.44
N ASN A 298 20.44 -18.80 15.16
CA ASN A 298 21.60 -17.95 14.86
C ASN A 298 22.24 -17.38 16.14
N TYR A 299 21.46 -17.19 17.20
CA TYR A 299 21.92 -16.66 18.49
C TYR A 299 21.50 -17.59 19.65
N PRO A 300 22.00 -18.84 19.72
CA PRO A 300 21.51 -19.85 20.66
C PRO A 300 21.81 -19.54 22.14
N ASP A 301 22.81 -18.72 22.39
CA ASP A 301 23.28 -18.35 23.73
C ASP A 301 22.82 -16.94 24.16
N GLU A 302 22.02 -16.25 23.35
CA GLU A 302 21.51 -14.92 23.63
C GLU A 302 20.00 -14.95 23.90
N ASP A 303 19.58 -14.31 24.98
CA ASP A 303 18.18 -13.92 25.15
C ASP A 303 18.00 -12.56 24.48
N LEU A 304 17.39 -12.57 23.29
CA LEU A 304 17.23 -11.37 22.48
C LEU A 304 16.15 -10.43 23.05
N ASP A 305 15.27 -10.91 23.96
CA ASP A 305 14.10 -10.17 24.46
C ASP A 305 13.33 -9.52 23.29
N ILE A 306 12.82 -10.36 22.38
CA ILE A 306 12.10 -9.89 21.20
C ILE A 306 10.82 -9.20 21.62
N GLN A 307 10.61 -7.99 21.10
CA GLN A 307 9.34 -7.26 21.24
C GLN A 307 8.83 -6.90 19.86
N TYR A 308 7.62 -7.35 19.57
CA TYR A 308 6.89 -6.94 18.38
C TYR A 308 6.37 -5.52 18.56
N THR A 309 6.64 -4.68 17.57
CA THR A 309 6.28 -3.25 17.63
C THR A 309 5.07 -2.96 16.76
N VAL A 310 4.31 -1.94 17.18
CA VAL A 310 3.23 -1.34 16.41
C VAL A 310 3.47 0.20 16.39
N GLN A 311 4.19 0.71 15.41
CA GLN A 311 4.52 2.08 15.02
C GLN A 311 3.89 2.69 13.70
N ASN A 312 3.08 2.03 12.86
CA ASN A 312 2.72 2.37 11.46
C ASN A 312 1.56 1.51 10.86
N VAL A 313 1.26 1.67 9.56
CA VAL A 313 0.11 1.03 8.85
C VAL A 313 0.25 -0.45 8.52
N HIS A 314 1.48 -0.95 8.41
CA HIS A 314 1.75 -2.29 7.85
C HIS A 314 1.99 -3.37 8.89
N GLU A 315 1.70 -3.09 10.15
CA GLU A 315 2.41 -3.75 11.23
C GLU A 315 1.77 -5.04 11.69
N ASN A 316 2.60 -6.08 11.74
CA ASN A 316 2.18 -7.44 12.02
C ASN A 316 0.93 -7.82 11.20
N SER A 317 0.91 -7.34 9.95
CA SER A 317 -0.28 -7.36 9.11
C SER A 317 -0.14 -8.41 8.01
N LEU A 318 -1.29 -8.96 7.62
CA LEU A 318 -1.42 -9.75 6.41
C LEU A 318 -1.47 -8.80 5.22
N SER A 319 -0.53 -8.92 4.29
CA SER A 319 -0.46 -8.06 3.10
C SER A 319 -0.05 -8.84 1.85
N TRP A 320 -0.38 -8.30 0.68
CA TRP A 320 0.17 -8.77 -0.59
C TRP A 320 1.56 -8.14 -0.82
N TYR A 321 2.58 -8.98 -1.03
CA TYR A 321 3.97 -8.56 -1.20
C TYR A 321 4.28 -8.11 -2.62
N ASP A 322 4.03 -6.85 -2.90
CA ASP A 322 4.14 -6.21 -4.22
C ASP A 322 5.37 -5.30 -4.32
N ASP A 323 6.51 -5.76 -3.79
CA ASP A 323 7.77 -5.02 -3.91
C ASP A 323 8.12 -4.73 -5.38
N ILE A 324 8.57 -3.50 -5.62
CA ILE A 324 8.84 -2.98 -6.96
C ILE A 324 9.85 -3.84 -7.75
N THR A 325 10.81 -4.46 -7.05
CA THR A 325 11.87 -5.29 -7.65
C THR A 325 11.34 -6.65 -8.12
N LEU A 326 10.26 -7.14 -7.50
CA LEU A 326 9.59 -8.37 -7.90
C LEU A 326 8.58 -8.14 -9.03
N PHE A 327 8.12 -6.90 -9.15
CA PHE A 327 7.06 -6.52 -10.07
C PHE A 327 7.58 -6.11 -11.46
N TYR A 328 8.58 -5.22 -11.52
CA TYR A 328 9.12 -4.71 -12.79
C TYR A 328 10.26 -5.57 -13.37
N THR A 329 10.09 -6.89 -13.29
CA THR A 329 11.01 -7.88 -13.89
C THR A 329 10.40 -8.48 -15.17
N ASP A 330 11.22 -9.10 -16.02
CA ASP A 330 10.76 -9.72 -17.28
C ASP A 330 9.87 -10.95 -17.04
N GLN A 331 10.00 -11.59 -15.88
CA GLN A 331 9.25 -12.79 -15.49
C GLN A 331 8.80 -12.69 -14.03
N PRO A 332 7.78 -11.87 -13.72
CA PRO A 332 7.32 -11.69 -12.36
C PRO A 332 6.71 -13.00 -11.83
N GLU A 333 7.04 -13.33 -10.59
CA GLU A 333 6.35 -14.40 -9.85
C GLU A 333 4.96 -13.91 -9.40
N PRO A 334 4.01 -14.83 -9.13
CA PRO A 334 2.78 -14.45 -8.45
C PRO A 334 3.04 -13.69 -7.16
N ILE A 335 2.25 -12.65 -6.90
CA ILE A 335 2.37 -11.83 -5.69
C ILE A 335 2.03 -12.70 -4.48
N ARG A 336 2.98 -12.77 -3.53
CA ARG A 336 2.87 -13.60 -2.34
C ARG A 336 1.96 -12.95 -1.31
N LEU A 337 1.17 -13.75 -0.61
CA LEU A 337 0.54 -13.31 0.63
C LEU A 337 1.57 -13.45 1.75
N ILE A 338 1.79 -12.40 2.52
CA ILE A 338 2.82 -12.35 3.56
C ILE A 338 2.28 -11.89 4.91
N TRP A 339 2.94 -12.35 5.97
CA TRP A 339 2.97 -11.70 7.26
C TRP A 339 4.14 -10.70 7.28
N TYR A 340 3.82 -9.40 7.40
CA TYR A 340 4.81 -8.34 7.59
C TYR A 340 4.97 -8.08 9.09
N ILE A 341 6.03 -8.59 9.70
CA ILE A 341 6.23 -8.57 11.15
C ILE A 341 7.32 -7.58 11.51
N THR A 342 7.03 -6.61 12.37
CA THR A 342 7.99 -5.63 12.88
C THR A 342 8.39 -5.98 14.30
N PHE A 343 9.71 -6.03 14.54
CA PHE A 343 10.23 -6.40 15.86
C PHE A 343 11.52 -5.67 16.20
N SER A 344 11.84 -5.67 17.49
CA SER A 344 13.09 -5.14 18.02
C SER A 344 13.67 -6.10 19.07
N ASP A 345 14.98 -6.08 19.24
CA ASP A 345 15.66 -6.74 20.36
C ASP A 345 16.03 -5.73 21.46
N ALA A 346 16.48 -6.21 22.62
CA ALA A 346 16.89 -5.33 23.72
C ALA A 346 18.02 -4.35 23.33
N ASN A 347 18.93 -4.74 22.43
CA ASN A 347 20.07 -3.91 22.03
C ASN A 347 19.63 -2.73 21.14
N MET A 348 18.72 -2.97 20.20
CA MET A 348 18.09 -1.96 19.37
C MET A 348 17.36 -0.95 20.25
N ARG A 349 16.50 -1.44 21.16
CA ARG A 349 15.74 -0.57 22.07
C ARG A 349 16.63 0.21 23.04
N ALA A 350 17.77 -0.35 23.47
CA ALA A 350 18.74 0.36 24.30
C ALA A 350 19.45 1.49 23.55
N LYS A 351 19.62 1.36 22.22
CA LYS A 351 20.19 2.41 21.36
C LYS A 351 19.17 3.51 21.07
N ASP A 352 17.97 3.12 20.68
CA ASP A 352 16.82 4.00 20.49
C ASP A 352 15.56 3.13 20.53
N SER A 353 14.64 3.46 21.44
CA SER A 353 13.42 2.68 21.68
C SER A 353 12.49 2.60 20.47
N ARG A 354 12.70 3.42 19.45
CA ARG A 354 11.93 3.44 18.20
C ARG A 354 12.52 2.51 17.14
N LEU A 355 13.73 1.98 17.34
CA LEU A 355 14.35 1.09 16.35
C LEU A 355 13.64 -0.26 16.35
N ASP A 356 13.09 -0.62 15.20
CA ASP A 356 12.63 -1.95 14.85
C ASP A 356 13.18 -2.35 13.48
N THR A 357 12.94 -3.60 13.10
CA THR A 357 13.26 -4.14 11.79
C THR A 357 12.11 -5.05 11.32
N PRO A 358 11.79 -5.05 10.01
CA PRO A 358 10.79 -5.94 9.48
C PRO A 358 11.35 -7.34 9.18
N ALA A 359 10.47 -8.33 9.30
CA ALA A 359 10.59 -9.66 8.76
C ALA A 359 9.38 -9.92 7.85
N ILE A 360 9.63 -10.51 6.68
CA ILE A 360 8.58 -10.86 5.72
C ILE A 360 8.52 -12.38 5.63
N ILE A 361 7.36 -12.96 5.96
CA ILE A 361 7.16 -14.41 6.00
C ILE A 361 5.99 -14.75 5.08
N ASP A 362 6.19 -15.69 4.17
CA ASP A 362 5.13 -16.18 3.29
C ASP A 362 4.01 -16.85 4.10
N ALA A 363 2.79 -16.35 3.94
CA ALA A 363 1.65 -16.72 4.77
C ALA A 363 1.02 -18.07 4.38
N HIS A 364 1.47 -18.72 3.31
CA HIS A 364 1.04 -20.06 2.92
C HIS A 364 2.09 -21.13 3.27
N THR A 365 3.37 -20.78 3.21
CA THR A 365 4.47 -21.75 3.33
C THR A 365 5.29 -21.60 4.61
N GLY A 366 5.26 -20.43 5.26
CA GLY A 366 6.14 -20.11 6.38
C GLY A 366 7.59 -19.82 5.97
N GLU A 367 7.88 -19.70 4.67
CA GLU A 367 9.20 -19.27 4.21
C GLU A 367 9.50 -17.83 4.67
N ILE A 368 10.65 -17.60 5.30
CA ILE A 368 11.14 -16.23 5.55
C ILE A 368 11.67 -15.69 4.22
N VAL A 369 10.91 -14.78 3.61
CA VAL A 369 11.22 -14.16 2.31
C VAL A 369 12.24 -13.04 2.48
N SER A 370 12.14 -12.26 3.56
CA SER A 370 13.08 -11.18 3.84
C SER A 370 13.33 -11.03 5.33
N LEU A 371 14.60 -10.88 5.70
CA LEU A 371 15.03 -10.61 7.06
C LEU A 371 16.40 -9.94 7.03
N ASN A 372 16.45 -8.70 7.53
CA ASN A 372 17.68 -7.97 7.75
C ASN A 372 17.83 -7.65 9.25
N PHE A 373 18.53 -8.53 9.96
CA PHE A 373 18.75 -8.38 11.40
C PHE A 373 20.18 -8.76 11.76
N ARG A 374 20.94 -7.82 12.32
CA ARG A 374 22.35 -7.97 12.72
C ARG A 374 23.24 -8.52 11.59
N ASP A 375 23.61 -9.80 11.59
CA ASP A 375 24.37 -10.48 10.53
C ASP A 375 23.52 -11.40 9.63
N ILE A 376 22.24 -11.60 9.96
CA ILE A 376 21.29 -12.32 9.10
C ILE A 376 20.88 -11.42 7.93
N ARG A 377 21.06 -11.91 6.71
CA ARG A 377 20.62 -11.27 5.47
C ARG A 377 19.87 -12.30 4.62
N ILE A 378 18.56 -12.15 4.54
CA ILE A 378 17.67 -12.90 3.65
C ILE A 378 16.98 -11.87 2.77
N SER A 379 17.02 -12.07 1.46
CA SER A 379 16.48 -11.19 0.41
C SER A 379 15.87 -12.00 -0.70
#